data_AF-A0A0A2VZP7-F1
#
_entry.id   AF-A0A0A2VZP7-F1
#
_cell.length_a   1.000
_cell.length_b   1.000
_cell.length_c   1.000
_cell.angle_alpha   90.00
_cell.angle_beta   90.00
_cell.angle_gamma   90.00
#
_symmetry.space_group_name_H-M   'P 1'
#
loop_
_entity.id
_entity.type
_entity.pdbx_description
1 polymer ?
#
loop_
_entity_poly.entity_id
_entity_poly.type
_entity_poly.pdbx_seq_one_letter_code
_entity_poly.pdbx_strand_id
1 'polypeptide(L)'
;MRAPEALLWTFGTLSSFASAIAGTPLTDDDLRNIPSPGDDFDIDSGKLLAPILIPRVPGTPGQAAAQAHLVDFFQTNLPGWERIWHNSTSKTPATGDRDVPFNNLILRRDPPWARAGDVGRLTLVAHYDSKLTPHGFIGATDSAAPCAMLLHAARSLDAALEARWKAMEEAGEADTSLEPATGLQILFLDGEEAFEQWTDEDSLYGARALAADWERDFSVAELHQPLCAARPARRRIALDPLVLCHDALGVPQDGAIRDASPRPRPARGQGAPPVPARR
;
A
#
# COMPACT_ATOMS: atom_id res chain seq x y z
N MET A 1 6.72 64.32 -29.83
CA MET A 1 6.58 63.42 -30.99
C MET A 1 6.78 61.99 -30.50
N ARG A 2 6.01 61.02 -31.02
CA ARG A 2 6.21 59.56 -31.00
C ARG A 2 6.64 58.88 -29.67
N ALA A 3 5.71 58.12 -29.09
CA ALA A 3 5.98 56.77 -28.58
C ALA A 3 5.93 55.76 -29.77
N PRO A 4 6.18 54.45 -29.60
CA PRO A 4 6.60 53.68 -28.41
C PRO A 4 7.91 52.90 -28.68
N GLU A 5 8.21 51.87 -27.88
CA GLU A 5 8.54 50.48 -28.30
C GLU A 5 8.83 49.66 -27.01
N ALA A 6 8.24 48.47 -26.89
CA ALA A 6 8.43 47.59 -25.74
C ALA A 6 9.46 46.50 -26.07
N LEU A 7 10.33 46.14 -25.13
CA LEU A 7 11.22 44.98 -25.28
C LEU A 7 11.16 44.04 -24.09
N LEU A 8 10.04 43.33 -24.02
CA LEU A 8 9.81 42.15 -23.20
C LEU A 8 9.98 40.93 -24.12
N TRP A 9 11.14 40.27 -24.14
CA TRP A 9 11.27 38.89 -24.67
C TRP A 9 12.40 38.11 -23.98
N THR A 10 11.98 37.15 -23.16
CA THR A 10 12.60 35.83 -22.91
C THR A 10 14.10 35.70 -22.60
N PHE A 11 14.40 35.48 -21.32
CA PHE A 11 15.31 34.40 -20.92
C PHE A 11 14.49 33.20 -20.44
N GLY A 12 13.92 32.48 -21.40
CA GLY A 12 13.37 31.14 -21.17
C GLY A 12 14.48 30.10 -21.36
N THR A 13 15.19 29.76 -20.28
CA THR A 13 16.02 28.54 -20.23
C THR A 13 15.35 27.57 -19.29
N LEU A 14 15.04 26.38 -19.81
CA LEU A 14 14.35 25.31 -19.10
C LEU A 14 15.09 24.97 -17.81
N SER A 15 14.45 25.22 -16.66
CA SER A 15 14.71 24.40 -15.47
C SER A 15 14.10 23.02 -15.71
N SER A 16 14.82 22.20 -16.47
CA SER A 16 14.62 20.75 -16.48
C SER A 16 15.05 20.21 -15.12
N PHE A 17 14.18 20.37 -14.11
CA PHE A 17 14.21 19.57 -12.90
C PHE A 17 13.84 18.14 -13.27
N ALA A 18 14.80 17.44 -13.90
CA ALA A 18 14.87 16.01 -13.76
C ALA A 18 15.16 15.74 -12.27
N SER A 19 14.11 15.53 -11.49
CA SER A 19 14.20 14.86 -10.20
C SER A 19 14.68 13.44 -10.46
N ALA A 20 15.99 13.29 -10.67
CA ALA A 20 16.64 12.00 -10.68
C ALA A 20 16.41 11.40 -9.29
N ILE A 21 15.60 10.35 -9.23
CA ILE A 21 15.48 9.52 -8.03
C ILE A 21 16.87 8.92 -7.84
N ALA A 22 17.65 9.49 -6.93
CA ALA A 22 19.02 9.10 -6.64
C ALA A 22 19.06 7.82 -5.79
N GLY A 23 18.43 6.75 -6.30
CA GLY A 23 18.58 5.42 -5.76
C GLY A 23 19.95 4.86 -6.16
N THR A 24 20.70 4.38 -5.18
CA THR A 24 21.86 3.52 -5.47
C THR A 24 21.34 2.27 -6.18
N PRO A 25 21.85 1.91 -7.37
CA PRO A 25 21.41 0.71 -8.07
C PRO A 25 21.77 -0.53 -7.24
N LEU A 26 20.85 -1.48 -7.16
CA LEU A 26 21.11 -2.80 -6.56
C LEU A 26 22.14 -3.54 -7.42
N THR A 27 23.08 -4.22 -6.77
CA THR A 27 24.02 -5.12 -7.43
C THR A 27 23.34 -6.45 -7.77
N ASP A 28 23.93 -7.22 -8.69
CA ASP A 28 23.48 -8.57 -8.99
C ASP A 28 23.46 -9.49 -7.76
N ASP A 29 24.32 -9.26 -6.76
CA ASP A 29 24.32 -10.01 -5.51
C ASP A 29 23.18 -9.58 -4.59
N ASP A 30 22.85 -8.29 -4.52
CA ASP A 30 21.66 -7.81 -3.81
C ASP A 30 20.39 -8.44 -4.40
N LEU A 31 20.28 -8.47 -5.74
CA LEU A 31 19.16 -9.10 -6.45
C LEU A 31 19.07 -10.60 -6.18
N ARG A 32 20.19 -11.32 -6.10
CA ARG A 32 20.25 -12.74 -5.72
C ARG A 32 19.84 -12.99 -4.27
N ASN A 33 20.03 -12.01 -3.39
CA ASN A 33 19.71 -12.10 -1.96
C ASN A 33 18.26 -11.70 -1.62
N ILE A 34 17.46 -11.23 -2.59
CA ILE A 34 16.02 -10.98 -2.38
C ILE A 34 15.32 -12.31 -2.04
N PRO A 35 14.68 -12.44 -0.86
CA PRO A 35 14.02 -13.69 -0.47
C PRO A 35 12.90 -14.08 -1.44
N SER A 36 12.89 -15.35 -1.87
CA SER A 36 11.75 -15.90 -2.59
C SER A 36 10.51 -15.93 -1.67
N PRO A 37 9.30 -15.65 -2.19
CA PRO A 37 8.06 -15.81 -1.43
C PRO A 37 7.74 -17.27 -1.09
N GLY A 38 8.33 -18.25 -1.78
CA GLY A 38 7.98 -19.67 -1.60
C GLY A 38 6.48 -19.89 -1.82
N ASP A 39 5.86 -20.68 -0.94
CA ASP A 39 4.45 -21.07 -1.04
C ASP A 39 3.48 -20.04 -0.41
N ASP A 40 3.96 -18.88 0.08
CA ASP A 40 3.14 -17.91 0.83
C ASP A 40 1.95 -17.32 0.07
N PHE A 41 2.00 -17.39 -1.26
CA PHE A 41 0.99 -16.90 -2.21
C PHE A 41 0.17 -18.03 -2.86
N ASP A 42 0.31 -19.27 -2.38
CA ASP A 42 -0.61 -20.33 -2.76
C ASP A 42 -2.05 -19.98 -2.33
N ILE A 43 -3.02 -20.21 -3.21
CA ILE A 43 -4.40 -19.73 -3.02
C ILE A 43 -5.19 -20.54 -1.99
N ASP A 44 -4.80 -21.79 -1.75
CA ASP A 44 -5.50 -22.71 -0.84
C ASP A 44 -4.80 -22.81 0.53
N SER A 45 -3.47 -22.64 0.57
CA SER A 45 -2.62 -22.92 1.73
C SER A 45 -1.55 -21.86 2.03
N GLY A 46 -1.40 -20.85 1.17
CA GLY A 46 -0.37 -19.82 1.30
C GLY A 46 -0.62 -18.89 2.48
N LYS A 47 0.38 -18.75 3.36
CA LYS A 47 0.25 -18.09 4.66
C LYS A 47 -0.05 -16.59 4.59
N LEU A 48 0.23 -15.93 3.47
CA LEU A 48 0.00 -14.49 3.31
C LEU A 48 -1.28 -14.21 2.54
N LEU A 49 -1.54 -14.99 1.47
CA LEU A 49 -2.68 -14.76 0.56
C LEU A 49 -3.96 -15.49 0.98
N ALA A 50 -3.91 -16.81 1.23
CA ALA A 50 -5.11 -17.60 1.45
C ALA A 50 -6.03 -17.09 2.60
N PRO A 51 -5.51 -16.60 3.74
CA PRO A 51 -6.37 -16.08 4.82
C PRO A 51 -7.18 -14.83 4.48
N ILE A 52 -6.74 -14.04 3.49
CA ILE A 52 -7.43 -12.79 3.07
C ILE A 52 -8.28 -12.97 1.79
N LEU A 53 -8.25 -14.15 1.14
CA LEU A 53 -9.12 -14.54 0.03
C LEU A 53 -10.57 -14.86 0.48
N ILE A 54 -11.16 -13.93 1.23
CA ILE A 54 -12.52 -13.99 1.76
C ILE A 54 -13.27 -12.68 1.44
N PRO A 55 -14.62 -12.67 1.37
CA PRO A 55 -15.39 -11.44 1.33
C PRO A 55 -15.19 -10.67 2.65
N ARG A 56 -14.74 -9.41 2.55
CA ARG A 56 -14.22 -8.59 3.64
C ARG A 56 -14.73 -7.14 3.58
N VAL A 57 -16.00 -7.00 3.19
CA VAL A 57 -16.76 -5.74 3.06
C VAL A 57 -16.78 -4.97 4.40
N PRO A 58 -16.68 -3.63 4.43
CA PRO A 58 -16.62 -2.88 5.68
C PRO A 58 -17.83 -3.07 6.60
N GLY A 59 -17.56 -3.23 7.90
CA GLY A 59 -18.55 -3.54 8.93
C GLY A 59 -18.98 -5.02 9.01
N THR A 60 -18.32 -5.93 8.29
CA THR A 60 -18.65 -7.38 8.31
C THR A 60 -17.64 -8.22 9.11
N PRO A 61 -18.01 -9.45 9.54
CA PRO A 61 -17.06 -10.37 10.18
C PRO A 61 -15.83 -10.70 9.32
N GLY A 62 -15.95 -10.65 7.99
CA GLY A 62 -14.84 -10.89 7.07
C GLY A 62 -13.81 -9.76 7.08
N GLN A 63 -14.25 -8.50 7.22
CA GLN A 63 -13.36 -7.36 7.45
C GLN A 63 -12.56 -7.56 8.75
N ALA A 64 -13.24 -7.93 9.85
CA ALA A 64 -12.57 -8.19 11.12
C ALA A 64 -11.56 -9.36 11.04
N ALA A 65 -11.84 -10.40 10.25
CA ALA A 65 -10.90 -11.49 10.00
C ALA A 65 -9.69 -11.04 9.16
N ALA A 66 -9.89 -10.21 8.13
CA ALA A 66 -8.80 -9.62 7.35
C ALA A 66 -7.93 -8.68 8.20
N GLN A 67 -8.54 -7.82 9.02
CA GLN A 67 -7.85 -6.96 9.99
C GLN A 67 -6.99 -7.77 10.96
N ALA A 68 -7.53 -8.86 11.52
CA ALA A 68 -6.81 -9.76 12.42
C ALA A 68 -5.61 -10.41 11.71
N HIS A 69 -5.81 -10.98 10.51
CA HIS A 69 -4.72 -11.56 9.71
C HIS A 69 -3.58 -10.57 9.46
N LEU A 70 -3.90 -9.36 9.00
CA LEU A 70 -2.91 -8.31 8.75
C LEU A 70 -2.16 -7.92 10.04
N VAL A 71 -2.87 -7.69 11.15
CA VAL A 71 -2.24 -7.30 12.42
C VAL A 71 -1.41 -8.44 13.02
N ASP A 72 -1.97 -9.64 13.12
CA ASP A 72 -1.34 -10.82 13.75
C ASP A 72 -0.06 -11.23 13.02
N PHE A 73 0.00 -11.04 11.70
CA PHE A 73 1.23 -11.20 10.94
C PHE A 73 2.34 -10.28 11.45
N PHE A 74 2.07 -8.97 11.59
CA PHE A 74 3.07 -8.02 12.12
C PHE A 74 3.36 -8.25 13.61
N GLN A 75 2.36 -8.60 14.43
CA GLN A 75 2.59 -8.92 15.85
C GLN A 75 3.56 -10.09 16.01
N THR A 76 3.39 -11.13 15.19
CA THR A 76 4.12 -12.40 15.32
C THR A 76 5.50 -12.35 14.66
N ASN A 77 5.60 -11.75 13.47
CA ASN A 77 6.79 -11.85 12.63
C ASN A 77 7.65 -10.58 12.61
N LEU A 78 7.06 -9.42 12.93
CA LEU A 78 7.68 -8.10 12.72
C LEU A 78 7.48 -7.18 13.94
N PRO A 79 7.88 -7.60 15.16
CA PRO A 79 7.58 -6.87 16.40
C PRO A 79 8.21 -5.48 16.48
N GLY A 80 9.24 -5.20 15.67
CA GLY A 80 9.88 -3.88 15.55
C GLY A 80 9.06 -2.84 14.77
N TRP A 81 7.88 -3.22 14.23
CA TRP A 81 6.98 -2.31 13.52
C TRP A 81 5.93 -1.70 14.46
N GLU A 82 5.84 -0.38 14.43
CA GLU A 82 4.75 0.37 15.03
C GLU A 82 3.44 0.03 14.30
N ARG A 83 2.36 -0.18 15.05
CA ARG A 83 1.03 -0.54 14.55
C ARG A 83 0.03 0.49 15.06
N ILE A 84 -0.58 1.25 14.17
CA ILE A 84 -1.54 2.32 14.48
C ILE A 84 -2.83 2.05 13.72
N TRP A 85 -3.95 2.11 14.44
CA TRP A 85 -5.29 2.13 13.84
C TRP A 85 -5.75 3.58 13.65
N HIS A 86 -6.23 3.91 12.46
CA HIS A 86 -6.99 5.13 12.20
C HIS A 86 -8.43 4.74 11.89
N ASN A 87 -9.33 5.05 12.81
CA ASN A 87 -10.74 4.64 12.73
C ASN A 87 -11.62 5.85 12.46
N SER A 88 -12.46 5.74 11.44
CA SER A 88 -13.49 6.71 11.06
C SER A 88 -14.82 5.99 10.82
N THR A 89 -15.88 6.79 10.66
CA THR A 89 -17.22 6.30 10.31
C THR A 89 -17.80 7.18 9.23
N SER A 90 -18.49 6.58 8.25
CA SER A 90 -19.25 7.31 7.23
C SER A 90 -20.56 6.60 6.93
N LYS A 91 -21.55 7.35 6.45
CA LYS A 91 -22.72 6.80 5.77
C LYS A 91 -22.35 6.37 4.36
N THR A 92 -23.05 5.39 3.83
CA THR A 92 -22.89 4.90 2.45
C THR A 92 -24.27 4.74 1.80
N PRO A 93 -24.40 4.83 0.46
CA PRO A 93 -25.70 4.68 -0.20
C PRO A 93 -26.43 3.39 0.19
N ALA A 94 -25.72 2.26 0.17
CA ALA A 94 -26.29 0.94 0.48
C ALA A 94 -26.69 0.75 1.96
N THR A 95 -26.24 1.61 2.88
CA THR A 95 -26.56 1.51 4.32
C THR A 95 -27.45 2.64 4.84
N GLY A 96 -27.74 3.64 4.00
CA GLY A 96 -28.59 4.78 4.33
C GLY A 96 -28.08 5.54 5.55
N ASP A 97 -28.94 5.70 6.56
CA ASP A 97 -28.59 6.41 7.80
C ASP A 97 -27.68 5.65 8.76
N ARG A 98 -27.35 4.37 8.49
CA ARG A 98 -26.45 3.59 9.35
C ARG A 98 -25.00 3.89 9.00
N ASP A 99 -24.27 4.40 10.00
CA ASP A 99 -22.82 4.55 9.93
C ASP A 99 -22.12 3.19 9.72
N VAL A 100 -21.12 3.20 8.84
CA VAL A 100 -20.21 2.09 8.55
C VAL A 100 -18.83 2.43 9.12
N PRO A 101 -18.18 1.51 9.86
CA PRO A 101 -16.84 1.73 10.39
C PRO A 101 -15.78 1.46 9.32
N PHE A 102 -14.84 2.39 9.18
CA PHE A 102 -13.66 2.29 8.31
C PHE A 102 -12.41 2.43 9.18
N ASN A 103 -11.52 1.44 9.15
CA ASN A 103 -10.37 1.30 10.02
C ASN A 103 -9.13 1.07 9.16
N ASN A 104 -8.38 2.14 8.88
CA ASN A 104 -7.10 2.02 8.18
C ASN A 104 -6.05 1.48 9.15
N LEU A 105 -5.23 0.54 8.70
CA LEU A 105 -4.07 0.06 9.44
C LEU A 105 -2.81 0.75 8.90
N ILE A 106 -2.14 1.52 9.77
CA ILE A 106 -0.90 2.24 9.48
C ILE A 106 0.23 1.52 10.19
N LEU A 107 1.25 1.13 9.44
CA LEU A 107 2.39 0.37 9.94
C LEU A 107 3.67 1.14 9.63
N ARG A 108 4.55 1.32 10.62
CA ARG A 108 5.78 2.11 10.45
C ARG A 108 7.01 1.38 10.97
N ARG A 109 8.09 1.49 10.22
CA ARG A 109 9.42 0.99 10.58
C ARG A 109 10.42 2.11 10.37
N ASP A 110 10.73 2.78 11.46
CA ASP A 110 11.63 3.93 11.50
C ASP A 110 13.00 3.55 12.09
N PRO A 111 14.07 4.32 11.80
CA PRO A 111 15.39 4.10 12.38
C PRO A 111 15.38 4.32 13.91
N PRO A 112 16.07 3.50 14.72
CA PRO A 112 15.97 3.55 16.19
C PRO A 112 16.32 4.89 16.85
N TRP A 113 17.23 5.66 16.25
CA TRP A 113 17.66 6.98 16.76
C TRP A 113 16.74 8.14 16.33
N ALA A 114 15.84 7.91 15.36
CA ALA A 114 15.12 8.99 14.72
C ALA A 114 13.99 9.56 15.59
N ARG A 115 13.79 10.87 15.54
CA ARG A 115 12.79 11.55 16.37
C ARG A 115 11.41 11.48 15.74
N ALA A 116 10.37 11.44 16.58
CA ALA A 116 8.99 11.39 16.13
C ALA A 116 8.62 12.60 15.24
N GLY A 117 8.44 12.33 13.94
CA GLY A 117 8.17 13.36 12.93
C GLY A 117 9.40 14.07 12.37
N ASP A 118 10.59 13.48 12.50
CA ASP A 118 11.81 13.86 11.78
C ASP A 118 12.29 12.69 10.89
N VAL A 119 11.33 12.01 10.27
CA VAL A 119 11.51 10.81 9.45
C VAL A 119 10.76 10.97 8.13
N GLY A 120 11.47 10.91 7.00
CA GLY A 120 10.86 10.70 5.69
C GLY A 120 10.54 9.23 5.51
N ARG A 121 9.33 8.88 5.05
CA ARG A 121 8.91 7.48 4.89
C ARG A 121 8.53 7.17 3.46
N LEU A 122 9.21 6.20 2.84
CA LEU A 122 8.67 5.53 1.66
C LEU A 122 7.35 4.87 2.06
N THR A 123 6.26 5.17 1.37
CA THR A 123 4.93 4.66 1.73
C THR A 123 4.41 3.72 0.65
N LEU A 124 4.19 2.47 1.03
CA LEU A 124 3.57 1.44 0.20
C LEU A 124 2.10 1.28 0.60
N VAL A 125 1.18 1.16 -0.36
CA VAL A 125 -0.25 1.18 -0.08
C VAL A 125 -1.00 0.15 -0.91
N ALA A 126 -1.94 -0.53 -0.23
CA ALA A 126 -3.05 -1.27 -0.82
C ALA A 126 -4.31 -0.93 0.00
N HIS A 127 -5.50 -1.14 -0.56
CA HIS A 127 -6.69 -1.29 0.27
C HIS A 127 -6.80 -2.74 0.78
N TYR A 128 -7.66 -3.02 1.75
CA TYR A 128 -7.89 -4.39 2.23
C TYR A 128 -9.36 -4.76 2.32
N ASP A 129 -10.29 -3.84 2.03
CA ASP A 129 -11.69 -4.17 1.88
C ASP A 129 -11.95 -4.97 0.59
N SER A 130 -13.19 -5.38 0.38
CA SER A 130 -13.66 -5.97 -0.87
C SER A 130 -15.04 -5.44 -1.18
N LYS A 131 -15.37 -5.26 -2.46
CA LYS A 131 -16.67 -4.75 -2.91
C LYS A 131 -17.87 -5.47 -2.29
N LEU A 132 -18.91 -4.70 -1.94
CA LEU A 132 -20.18 -5.23 -1.42
C LEU A 132 -20.94 -6.08 -2.45
N THR A 133 -20.87 -5.69 -3.73
CA THR A 133 -21.51 -6.38 -4.85
C THR A 133 -20.49 -6.65 -5.97
N PRO A 134 -20.54 -7.82 -6.64
CA PRO A 134 -21.46 -8.94 -6.43
C PRO A 134 -21.25 -9.65 -5.08
N HIS A 135 -22.32 -10.24 -4.53
CA HIS A 135 -22.22 -10.91 -3.24
C HIS A 135 -21.26 -12.10 -3.28
N GLY A 136 -20.38 -12.19 -2.27
CA GLY A 136 -19.33 -13.21 -2.23
C GLY A 136 -18.09 -12.85 -3.05
N PHE A 137 -17.99 -11.64 -3.61
CA PHE A 137 -16.75 -11.15 -4.22
C PHE A 137 -15.60 -11.14 -3.21
N ILE A 138 -14.50 -11.78 -3.57
CA ILE A 138 -13.32 -11.97 -2.71
C ILE A 138 -12.17 -11.02 -3.01
N GLY A 139 -12.29 -10.13 -4.00
CA GLY A 139 -11.24 -9.18 -4.38
C GLY A 139 -9.84 -9.81 -4.44
N ALA A 140 -9.58 -10.75 -5.35
CA ALA A 140 -8.36 -11.58 -5.33
C ALA A 140 -7.15 -10.81 -5.88
N THR A 141 -7.29 -10.23 -7.07
CA THR A 141 -6.37 -9.21 -7.61
C THR A 141 -6.70 -7.82 -7.08
N ASP A 142 -7.91 -7.70 -6.59
CA ASP A 142 -8.61 -6.49 -6.20
C ASP A 142 -8.31 -6.35 -4.69
N SER A 143 -7.06 -5.98 -4.44
CA SER A 143 -6.34 -5.82 -3.18
C SER A 143 -5.92 -7.03 -2.32
N ALA A 144 -6.46 -8.24 -2.44
CA ALA A 144 -5.96 -9.37 -1.62
C ALA A 144 -4.50 -9.75 -1.93
N ALA A 145 -4.16 -9.88 -3.22
CA ALA A 145 -2.80 -10.13 -3.67
C ALA A 145 -1.84 -8.97 -3.35
N PRO A 146 -2.16 -7.69 -3.67
CA PRO A 146 -1.43 -6.54 -3.15
C PRO A 146 -1.22 -6.55 -1.64
N CYS A 147 -2.24 -6.90 -0.83
CA CYS A 147 -2.09 -7.03 0.61
C CYS A 147 -1.00 -8.03 0.99
N ALA A 148 -1.08 -9.25 0.45
CA ALA A 148 -0.08 -10.30 0.67
C ALA A 148 1.33 -9.89 0.17
N MET A 149 1.42 -9.14 -0.92
CA MET A 149 2.69 -8.58 -1.43
C MET A 149 3.31 -7.60 -0.45
N LEU A 150 2.52 -6.76 0.22
CA LEU A 150 3.01 -5.84 1.25
C LEU A 150 3.44 -6.57 2.53
N LEU A 151 2.73 -7.63 2.94
CA LEU A 151 3.18 -8.51 4.04
C LEU A 151 4.55 -9.15 3.74
N HIS A 152 4.70 -9.67 2.51
CA HIS A 152 5.96 -10.27 2.06
C HIS A 152 7.09 -9.23 2.01
N ALA A 153 6.84 -8.05 1.40
CA ALA A 153 7.81 -6.99 1.30
C ALA A 153 8.29 -6.51 2.68
N ALA A 154 7.38 -6.32 3.64
CA ALA A 154 7.73 -5.94 5.00
C ALA A 154 8.72 -6.94 5.64
N ARG A 155 8.39 -8.24 5.56
CA ARG A 155 9.21 -9.32 6.12
C ARG A 155 10.56 -9.47 5.40
N SER A 156 10.59 -9.32 4.08
CA SER A 156 11.81 -9.42 3.28
C SER A 156 12.75 -8.22 3.47
N LEU A 157 12.24 -7.05 3.90
CA LEU A 157 13.03 -5.84 4.13
C LEU A 157 13.47 -5.62 5.58
N ASP A 158 12.75 -6.14 6.58
CA ASP A 158 12.96 -5.77 8.00
C ASP A 158 14.39 -6.01 8.51
N ALA A 159 14.95 -7.21 8.27
CA ALA A 159 16.32 -7.53 8.65
C ALA A 159 17.38 -6.71 7.89
N ALA A 160 17.10 -6.33 6.64
CA ALA A 160 17.99 -5.51 5.83
C ALA A 160 17.98 -4.04 6.30
N LEU A 161 16.82 -3.52 6.70
CA LEU A 161 16.67 -2.21 7.34
C LEU A 161 17.41 -2.16 8.68
N GLU A 162 17.24 -3.17 9.54
CA GLU A 162 17.95 -3.25 10.82
C GLU A 162 19.48 -3.31 10.64
N ALA A 163 19.97 -4.17 9.73
CA ALA A 163 21.39 -4.26 9.43
C ALA A 163 21.98 -2.95 8.88
N ARG A 164 21.25 -2.27 7.97
CA ARG A 164 21.62 -0.94 7.46
C ARG A 164 21.71 0.07 8.60
N TRP A 165 20.70 0.11 9.47
CA TRP A 165 20.64 1.11 10.53
C TRP A 165 21.74 0.92 11.56
N LYS A 166 21.99 -0.32 11.98
CA LYS A 166 23.12 -0.65 12.85
C LYS A 166 24.47 -0.24 12.23
N ALA A 167 24.68 -0.48 10.93
CA ALA A 167 25.91 -0.07 10.24
C ALA A 167 26.09 1.47 10.22
N MET A 168 24.99 2.23 10.09
CA MET A 168 25.02 3.70 10.19
C MET A 168 25.36 4.18 11.61
N GLU A 169 24.87 3.51 12.66
CA GLU A 169 25.25 3.81 14.04
C GLU A 169 26.73 3.51 14.30
N GLU A 170 27.22 2.35 13.87
CA GLU A 170 28.64 1.94 14.01
C GLU A 170 29.60 2.86 13.24
N ALA A 171 29.18 3.42 12.10
CA ALA A 171 29.93 4.40 11.32
C ALA A 171 29.89 5.84 11.89
N GLY A 172 28.99 6.13 12.85
CA GLY A 172 28.74 7.50 13.32
C GLY A 172 27.93 8.36 12.35
N GLU A 173 27.21 7.73 11.41
CA GLU A 173 26.37 8.38 10.40
C GLU A 173 24.89 8.55 10.86
N ALA A 174 24.53 7.99 12.02
CA ALA A 174 23.23 8.20 12.64
C ALA A 174 23.04 9.66 13.13
N ASP A 175 21.92 10.29 12.73
CA ASP A 175 21.54 11.68 13.07
C ASP A 175 22.56 12.78 12.66
N THR A 176 23.51 12.48 11.77
CA THR A 176 24.55 13.46 11.31
C THR A 176 24.31 14.02 9.90
N SER A 177 23.36 13.46 9.13
CA SER A 177 22.98 13.96 7.81
C SER A 177 22.15 15.25 7.87
N LEU A 178 22.27 16.13 6.86
CA LEU A 178 21.35 17.25 6.65
C LEU A 178 19.97 16.80 6.12
N GLU A 179 19.90 15.57 5.58
CA GLU A 179 18.67 14.92 5.14
C GLU A 179 17.99 14.20 6.32
N PRO A 180 16.64 14.17 6.37
CA PRO A 180 15.89 13.48 7.41
C PRO A 180 16.13 11.97 7.35
N ALA A 181 16.05 11.33 8.52
CA ALA A 181 16.19 9.89 8.62
C ALA A 181 15.12 9.18 7.76
N THR A 182 15.45 8.07 7.09
CA THR A 182 14.52 7.39 6.18
C THR A 182 13.96 6.11 6.80
N GLY A 183 12.63 6.03 6.91
CA GLY A 183 11.87 4.86 7.34
C GLY A 183 10.99 4.28 6.23
N LEU A 184 10.25 3.22 6.57
CA LEU A 184 9.26 2.57 5.70
C LEU A 184 7.88 2.65 6.36
N GLN A 185 6.85 2.94 5.56
CA GLN A 185 5.45 2.94 5.99
C GLN A 185 4.63 2.04 5.07
N ILE A 186 3.73 1.26 5.65
CA ILE A 186 2.73 0.47 4.92
C ILE A 186 1.34 0.93 5.38
N LEU A 187 0.46 1.20 4.44
CA LEU A 187 -0.95 1.49 4.71
C LEU A 187 -1.81 0.38 4.11
N PHE A 188 -2.68 -0.21 4.94
CA PHE A 188 -3.83 -0.96 4.47
C PHE A 188 -5.06 -0.09 4.67
N LEU A 189 -5.58 0.45 3.58
CA LEU A 189 -6.73 1.36 3.57
C LEU A 189 -8.05 0.58 3.57
N ASP A 190 -9.09 1.18 4.16
CA ASP A 190 -10.41 0.57 4.30
C ASP A 190 -11.47 1.38 3.55
N GLY A 191 -12.46 0.70 2.97
CA GLY A 191 -13.49 1.32 2.15
C GLY A 191 -12.94 2.11 0.96
N GLU A 192 -12.01 1.53 0.21
CA GLU A 192 -11.68 2.06 -1.13
C GLU A 192 -12.93 1.99 -2.03
N GLU A 193 -13.64 0.87 -1.92
CA GLU A 193 -14.70 0.49 -2.84
C GLU A 193 -16.00 1.29 -2.65
N ALA A 194 -16.62 1.64 -3.77
CA ALA A 194 -17.99 2.13 -3.81
C ALA A 194 -18.97 1.05 -3.34
N PHE A 195 -19.94 1.43 -2.49
CA PHE A 195 -21.01 0.57 -1.99
C PHE A 195 -22.12 0.36 -3.03
N GLU A 196 -22.40 1.39 -3.86
CA GLU A 196 -23.31 1.29 -5.01
C GLU A 196 -22.65 1.72 -6.33
N GLN A 197 -22.25 2.99 -6.44
CA GLN A 197 -21.71 3.57 -7.66
C GLN A 197 -20.57 4.52 -7.33
N TRP A 198 -19.47 4.42 -8.06
CA TRP A 198 -18.28 5.23 -7.79
C TRP A 198 -18.57 6.74 -7.97
N THR A 199 -18.57 7.49 -6.86
CA THR A 199 -18.59 8.96 -6.84
C THR A 199 -17.55 9.49 -5.84
N ASP A 200 -17.36 10.81 -5.81
CA ASP A 200 -16.46 11.48 -4.85
C ASP A 200 -16.88 11.25 -3.38
N GLU A 201 -18.16 10.91 -3.14
CA GLU A 201 -18.74 10.57 -1.84
C GLU A 201 -18.84 9.06 -1.58
N ASP A 202 -19.15 8.25 -2.60
CA ASP A 202 -19.22 6.77 -2.56
C ASP A 202 -17.96 6.13 -3.17
N SER A 203 -16.81 6.44 -2.58
CA SER A 203 -15.50 5.80 -2.80
C SER A 203 -14.49 6.28 -1.75
N LEU A 204 -13.32 5.62 -1.64
CA LEU A 204 -12.14 6.16 -0.94
C LEU A 204 -12.38 6.61 0.53
N TYR A 205 -13.31 5.98 1.24
CA TYR A 205 -13.78 6.40 2.56
C TYR A 205 -12.65 6.53 3.60
N GLY A 206 -11.87 5.47 3.78
CA GLY A 206 -10.73 5.48 4.70
C GLY A 206 -9.61 6.41 4.24
N ALA A 207 -9.35 6.48 2.93
CA ALA A 207 -8.31 7.33 2.35
C ALA A 207 -8.60 8.83 2.55
N ARG A 208 -9.83 9.26 2.25
CA ARG A 208 -10.29 10.66 2.42
C ARG A 208 -10.24 11.09 3.89
N ALA A 209 -10.70 10.23 4.80
CA ALA A 209 -10.63 10.49 6.24
C ALA A 209 -9.18 10.63 6.73
N LEU A 210 -8.29 9.71 6.34
CA LEU A 210 -6.88 9.74 6.73
C LEU A 210 -6.13 10.97 6.20
N ALA A 211 -6.40 11.37 4.95
CA ALA A 211 -5.82 12.57 4.36
C ALA A 211 -6.26 13.84 5.12
N ALA A 212 -7.56 13.98 5.40
CA ALA A 212 -8.09 15.12 6.15
C ALA A 212 -7.54 15.22 7.59
N ASP A 213 -7.29 14.07 8.23
CA ASP A 213 -6.66 14.02 9.55
C ASP A 213 -5.18 14.42 9.50
N TRP A 214 -4.42 13.94 8.51
CA TRP A 214 -3.01 14.32 8.34
C TRP A 214 -2.82 15.79 7.93
N GLU A 215 -3.68 16.35 7.07
CA GLU A 215 -3.66 17.77 6.72
C GLU A 215 -3.94 18.65 7.96
N ARG A 216 -4.91 18.24 8.78
CA ARG A 216 -5.25 18.91 10.03
C ARG A 216 -4.09 18.86 11.04
N ASP A 217 -3.50 17.68 11.27
CA ASP A 217 -2.34 17.53 12.16
C ASP A 217 -1.13 18.34 11.69
N PHE A 218 -0.90 18.43 10.38
CA PHE A 218 0.13 19.27 9.79
C PHE A 218 -0.11 20.75 10.09
N SER A 219 -1.33 21.25 9.84
CA SER A 219 -1.70 22.65 10.11
C SER A 219 -1.52 23.05 11.58
N VAL A 220 -1.87 22.16 12.51
CA VAL A 220 -1.69 22.39 13.96
C VAL A 220 -0.22 22.39 14.34
N ALA A 221 0.61 21.58 13.70
CA ALA A 221 2.05 21.56 13.93
C ALA A 221 2.76 22.82 13.43
N GLU A 222 2.35 23.39 12.29
CA GLU A 222 2.88 24.68 11.79
C GLU A 222 2.54 25.84 12.74
N LEU A 223 1.30 25.89 13.25
CA LEU A 223 0.84 26.96 14.15
C LEU A 223 1.55 26.99 15.52
N HIS A 224 2.16 25.88 15.94
CA HIS A 224 2.81 25.77 17.25
C HIS A 224 4.35 25.93 17.23
N GLN A 225 4.98 26.25 16.09
CA GLN A 225 6.43 26.47 16.06
C GLN A 225 6.84 27.84 16.65
N PRO A 226 7.68 27.89 17.71
CA PRO A 226 8.15 29.15 18.26
C PRO A 226 9.23 29.79 17.36
N LEU A 227 9.07 31.09 17.08
CA LEU A 227 9.93 31.91 16.20
C LEU A 227 11.45 31.88 16.48
N CYS A 228 11.90 31.42 17.65
CA CYS A 228 13.30 31.47 18.06
C CYS A 228 14.11 30.20 17.77
N ALA A 229 13.50 29.13 17.22
CA ALA A 229 14.19 27.91 16.83
C ALA A 229 14.14 27.70 15.32
N ALA A 230 14.96 28.45 14.58
CA ALA A 230 15.07 28.34 13.12
C ALA A 230 15.83 27.07 12.65
N ARG A 231 15.33 25.90 13.05
CA ARG A 231 15.38 24.69 12.23
C ARG A 231 13.95 24.42 11.80
N PRO A 232 13.58 24.60 10.51
CA PRO A 232 12.29 24.12 10.05
C PRO A 232 12.33 22.60 10.17
N ALA A 233 11.66 22.06 11.19
CA ALA A 233 11.33 20.64 11.25
C ALA A 233 10.40 20.38 10.07
N ARG A 234 10.98 20.14 8.90
CA ARG A 234 10.27 19.80 7.67
C ARG A 234 9.72 18.40 7.88
N ARG A 235 8.54 18.35 8.51
CA ARG A 235 7.56 17.28 8.38
C ARG A 235 7.03 17.24 6.94
N ARG A 236 7.94 17.10 5.98
CA ARG A 236 7.63 16.55 4.67
C ARG A 236 7.26 15.10 4.92
N ILE A 237 5.96 14.88 5.11
CA ILE A 237 5.35 13.76 4.40
C ILE A 237 5.50 14.11 2.92
N ALA A 238 6.68 13.83 2.36
CA ALA A 238 6.84 13.77 0.93
C ALA A 238 6.04 12.54 0.51
N LEU A 239 4.84 12.76 -0.04
CA LEU A 239 4.03 11.74 -0.69
C LEU A 239 4.66 11.39 -2.07
N ASP A 240 5.98 11.19 -2.08
CA ASP A 240 6.84 11.00 -3.25
C ASP A 240 7.79 9.80 -2.99
N PRO A 241 7.66 8.68 -3.73
CA PRO A 241 6.47 8.22 -4.42
C PRO A 241 5.54 7.48 -3.45
N LEU A 242 4.25 7.82 -3.47
CA LEU A 242 3.21 6.88 -3.08
C LEU A 242 3.26 5.69 -4.06
N VAL A 243 3.91 4.58 -3.67
CA VAL A 243 3.76 3.32 -4.41
C VAL A 243 2.45 2.71 -3.95
N LEU A 244 1.37 3.24 -4.52
CA LEU A 244 0.12 2.51 -4.62
C LEU A 244 0.43 1.27 -5.44
N CYS A 245 0.35 0.08 -4.85
CA CYS A 245 0.31 -1.15 -5.63
C CYS A 245 -0.98 -1.07 -6.44
N HIS A 246 -0.84 -0.72 -7.71
CA HIS A 246 -1.95 -0.21 -8.52
C HIS A 246 -2.96 -1.33 -8.80
N ASP A 247 -3.96 -1.43 -7.92
CA ASP A 247 -5.23 -2.07 -8.22
C ASP A 247 -5.80 -1.43 -9.49
N ALA A 248 -6.51 -2.21 -10.31
CA ALA A 248 -7.12 -1.66 -11.51
C ALA A 248 -8.06 -0.52 -11.10
N LEU A 249 -7.85 0.68 -11.66
CA LEU A 249 -8.79 1.79 -11.57
C LEU A 249 -10.21 1.24 -11.72
N GLY A 250 -11.18 1.78 -10.97
CA GLY A 250 -12.60 1.41 -11.00
C GLY A 250 -13.27 1.68 -12.36
N VAL A 251 -12.82 0.98 -13.40
CA VAL A 251 -13.38 0.96 -14.74
C VAL A 251 -14.74 0.28 -14.62
N PRO A 252 -15.83 0.90 -15.11
CA PRO A 252 -17.15 0.31 -15.03
C PRO A 252 -17.15 -1.06 -15.72
N GLN A 253 -17.39 -2.12 -14.95
CA GLN A 253 -17.41 -3.51 -15.45
C GLN A 253 -18.73 -3.84 -16.17
N ASP A 254 -19.06 -3.08 -17.21
CA ASP A 254 -20.02 -3.49 -18.24
C ASP A 254 -19.39 -4.59 -19.12
N GLY A 255 -19.21 -5.78 -18.55
CA GLY A 255 -18.41 -6.83 -19.18
C GLY A 255 -18.42 -8.18 -18.47
N ALA A 256 -19.57 -8.85 -18.47
CA ALA A 256 -19.81 -10.25 -18.09
C ALA A 256 -18.58 -11.09 -17.65
N ILE A 257 -18.38 -11.19 -16.32
CA ILE A 257 -17.44 -12.13 -15.70
C ILE A 257 -17.77 -13.55 -16.18
N ARG A 258 -16.83 -14.18 -16.90
CA ARG A 258 -16.91 -15.61 -17.22
C ARG A 258 -16.40 -16.39 -16.03
N ASP A 259 -17.35 -16.83 -15.21
CA ASP A 259 -17.14 -17.70 -14.06
C ASP A 259 -16.18 -18.87 -14.36
N ALA A 260 -15.16 -19.00 -13.52
CA ALA A 260 -14.15 -20.05 -13.60
C ALA A 260 -14.61 -21.35 -12.89
N SER A 261 -15.86 -21.75 -13.11
CA SER A 261 -16.41 -23.02 -12.64
C SER A 261 -15.52 -24.20 -13.11
N PRO A 262 -15.07 -25.09 -12.21
CA PRO A 262 -14.20 -26.21 -12.57
C PRO A 262 -14.95 -27.22 -13.44
N ARG A 263 -14.53 -27.35 -14.71
CA ARG A 263 -15.14 -28.33 -15.63
C ARG A 263 -14.89 -29.76 -15.13
N PRO A 264 -15.91 -30.65 -15.12
CA PRO A 264 -15.71 -32.04 -14.73
C PRO A 264 -14.74 -32.74 -15.69
N ARG A 265 -13.79 -33.51 -15.14
CA ARG A 265 -12.84 -34.30 -15.93
C ARG A 265 -13.61 -35.38 -16.73
N PRO A 266 -13.30 -35.59 -18.03
CA PRO A 266 -13.90 -36.70 -18.77
C PRO A 266 -13.47 -38.04 -18.19
N ALA A 267 -14.41 -38.97 -18.06
CA ALA A 267 -14.14 -40.33 -17.59
C ALA A 267 -13.18 -41.06 -18.54
N ARG A 268 -12.24 -41.83 -17.99
CA ARG A 268 -11.38 -42.74 -18.78
C ARG A 268 -12.21 -43.87 -19.36
N GLY A 269 -12.64 -43.71 -20.61
CA GLY A 269 -13.21 -44.79 -21.42
C GLY A 269 -12.21 -45.93 -21.64
N GLN A 270 -12.70 -47.16 -21.58
CA GLN A 270 -11.91 -48.38 -21.76
C GLN A 270 -11.71 -48.71 -23.24
N GLY A 271 -10.62 -49.42 -23.57
CA GLY A 271 -10.51 -50.22 -24.79
C GLY A 271 -9.83 -49.54 -25.99
N ALA A 272 -8.53 -49.78 -26.14
CA ALA A 272 -7.85 -49.68 -27.44
C ALA A 272 -7.81 -51.08 -28.09
N PRO A 273 -8.17 -51.25 -29.38
CA PRO A 273 -8.04 -52.53 -30.09
C PRO A 273 -6.57 -52.77 -30.53
N PRO A 274 -6.15 -54.04 -30.71
CA PRO A 274 -4.76 -54.38 -30.99
C PRO A 274 -4.35 -54.11 -32.46
N VAL A 275 -3.11 -53.65 -32.64
CA VAL A 275 -2.46 -53.49 -33.95
C VAL A 275 -1.95 -54.85 -34.44
N PRO A 276 -2.17 -55.25 -35.71
CA PRO A 276 -1.70 -56.53 -36.22
C PRO A 276 -0.20 -56.51 -36.53
N ALA A 277 0.52 -57.53 -36.06
CA ALA A 277 1.92 -57.75 -36.42
C ALA A 277 2.05 -58.12 -37.92
N ARG A 278 3.02 -57.51 -38.61
CA ARG A 278 3.52 -57.98 -39.90
C ARG A 278 4.92 -58.55 -39.74
N ARG A 279 5.17 -59.61 -40.52
CA ARG A 279 6.49 -60.21 -40.75
C ARG A 279 7.36 -59.31 -41.60
#